data_AF-A0A2G5HYW2-F1
#
_entry.id   AF-A0A2G5HYW2-F1
#
_cell.length_a   1.000
_cell.length_b   1.000
_cell.length_c   1.000
_cell.angle_alpha   90.00
_cell.angle_beta   90.00
_cell.angle_gamma   90.00
#
_symmetry.space_group_name_H-M   'P 1'
#
loop_
_entity.id
_entity.type
_entity.pdbx_description
1 polymer ?
#
loop_
_entity_poly.entity_id
_entity_poly.type
_entity_poly.pdbx_seq_one_letter_code
_entity_poly.pdbx_strand_id
1 'polypeptide(L)'
;MSLAWQGKRREGLGATSSNAAARYATMRQHISSRLWLPSVCIILLFSGIATASLGDRLPEFKQCVEDCIEANCGEDGPSISLLHRLLFWTCPSECDYACQHIVTDQRLSRDPPYLSPIVQFHGKWPFYRLFGMQEPASVLFSLLNFLAHQHGISKIREQIPARYALRKYYLGFGYFGLASWIFSMIFHTRDSNVTEKLDYFAAGASVMYGMFYTPIRIFRLDRKDIFGNKTGTVVRMWTLLCVTLYLCHIGYLTFIRFDYTYNMAANVVVGLIQNVMWTWFSISRFRKVGRLWAAWPGLIVFWIIFAMSLELFDFPPWKGMVDAHALWHLGTVGPTIWWYNFLLKDAQEDLQAQRLKQ
;
A
#
# COMPACT_ATOMS: atom_id res chain seq x y z
N MET A 1 76.77 36.22 -7.85
CA MET A 1 76.55 35.22 -8.93
C MET A 1 75.09 35.39 -9.35
N SER A 2 74.79 36.08 -10.45
CA SER A 2 74.67 35.53 -11.82
C SER A 2 73.71 34.33 -11.86
N LEU A 3 72.61 34.27 -12.63
CA LEU A 3 72.08 35.04 -13.76
C LEU A 3 70.51 34.96 -13.71
N ALA A 4 69.66 35.70 -14.43
CA ALA A 4 69.77 36.74 -15.49
C ALA A 4 68.60 37.76 -15.34
N TRP A 5 68.28 38.54 -16.38
CA TRP A 5 67.12 39.45 -16.46
C TRP A 5 66.43 39.36 -17.84
N GLN A 6 65.13 39.71 -17.89
CA GLN A 6 64.43 40.40 -19.01
C GLN A 6 63.78 39.63 -20.20
N GLY A 7 62.52 40.01 -20.50
CA GLY A 7 61.79 39.80 -21.78
C GLY A 7 60.79 38.62 -21.81
N LYS A 8 59.56 38.71 -22.35
CA LYS A 8 58.82 39.79 -23.06
C LYS A 8 57.28 39.58 -22.87
N ARG A 9 56.44 40.44 -23.46
CA ARG A 9 55.01 40.69 -23.12
C ARG A 9 53.98 40.02 -24.07
N ARG A 10 52.81 39.63 -23.48
CA ARG A 10 51.41 39.60 -24.01
C ARG A 10 50.91 38.57 -25.06
N GLU A 11 49.59 38.31 -24.95
CA GLU A 11 48.63 37.62 -25.86
C GLU A 11 48.81 36.10 -26.07
N GLY A 12 47.77 35.23 -26.15
CA GLY A 12 46.31 35.38 -25.95
C GLY A 12 45.56 34.03 -26.14
N LEU A 13 44.34 33.92 -25.59
CA LEU A 13 43.21 33.00 -25.95
C LEU A 13 43.44 31.50 -26.35
N GLY A 14 42.74 30.58 -25.68
CA GLY A 14 41.91 29.57 -26.38
C GLY A 14 42.05 28.07 -26.06
N ALA A 15 40.94 27.47 -25.56
CA ALA A 15 40.59 26.03 -25.58
C ALA A 15 41.50 25.04 -24.77
N THR A 16 41.01 23.91 -24.24
CA THR A 16 39.92 23.02 -24.68
C THR A 16 39.09 22.46 -23.52
N SER A 17 37.75 22.49 -23.65
CA SER A 17 36.78 21.96 -22.68
C SER A 17 36.05 20.68 -23.16
N SER A 18 36.69 19.91 -24.04
CA SER A 18 36.01 18.86 -24.84
C SER A 18 35.87 17.48 -24.16
N ASN A 19 36.74 17.11 -23.21
CA ASN A 19 36.85 15.72 -22.76
C ASN A 19 35.88 15.29 -21.63
N ALA A 20 35.18 16.22 -20.98
CA ALA A 20 34.21 15.87 -19.93
C ALA A 20 32.80 15.57 -20.48
N ALA A 21 32.37 16.29 -21.53
CA ALA A 21 31.04 16.14 -22.12
C ALA A 21 30.86 14.79 -22.85
N ALA A 22 31.92 14.29 -23.50
CA ALA A 22 31.88 13.05 -24.28
C ALA A 22 31.57 11.80 -23.42
N ARG A 23 31.99 11.75 -22.16
CA ARG A 23 31.80 10.58 -21.27
C ARG A 23 30.39 10.45 -20.70
N TYR A 24 29.59 11.51 -20.69
CA TYR A 24 28.19 11.48 -20.25
C TYR A 24 27.20 11.24 -21.41
N ALA A 25 27.63 11.41 -22.67
CA ALA A 25 26.77 11.22 -23.83
C ALA A 25 26.59 9.74 -24.21
N THR A 26 27.65 8.94 -24.15
CA THR A 26 27.67 7.52 -24.59
C THR A 26 26.84 6.57 -23.73
N MET A 27 26.60 6.88 -22.46
CA MET A 27 25.72 6.07 -21.59
C MET A 27 24.22 6.31 -21.87
N ARG A 28 23.87 7.27 -22.73
CA ARG A 28 22.48 7.74 -22.93
C ARG A 28 21.78 7.18 -24.17
N GLN A 29 22.47 6.37 -24.99
CA GLN A 29 21.98 5.98 -26.33
C GLN A 29 21.60 4.50 -26.51
N HIS A 30 21.75 3.65 -25.48
CA HIS A 30 21.39 2.21 -25.56
C HIS A 30 20.14 1.80 -24.75
N ILE A 31 19.42 2.73 -24.14
CA ILE A 31 18.13 2.45 -23.47
C ILE A 31 16.99 2.89 -24.41
N SER A 32 16.83 2.14 -25.51
CA SER A 32 15.77 2.34 -26.49
C SER A 32 15.22 1.00 -26.99
N SER A 33 13.88 0.91 -27.01
CA SER A 33 13.07 0.04 -27.88
C SER A 33 13.17 -1.50 -27.86
N ARG A 34 13.66 -2.18 -26.80
CA ARG A 34 13.54 -3.68 -26.70
C ARG A 34 13.10 -4.31 -25.36
N LEU A 35 12.59 -3.56 -24.38
CA LEU A 35 12.17 -4.13 -23.08
C LEU A 35 10.65 -4.31 -22.86
N TRP A 36 9.80 -4.02 -23.84
CA TRP A 36 8.32 -3.99 -23.66
C TRP A 36 7.57 -5.27 -24.07
N LEU A 37 8.27 -6.33 -24.53
CA LEU A 37 7.65 -7.62 -24.85
C LEU A 37 7.74 -8.72 -23.76
N PRO A 38 8.80 -8.88 -22.94
CA PRO A 38 8.84 -9.98 -21.96
C PRO A 38 7.88 -9.78 -20.79
N SER A 39 7.47 -8.55 -20.50
CA SER A 39 6.57 -8.22 -19.38
C SER A 39 5.16 -8.78 -19.54
N VAL A 40 4.66 -8.94 -20.78
CA VAL A 40 3.29 -9.42 -21.03
C VAL A 40 3.18 -10.94 -20.81
N CYS A 41 4.21 -11.70 -21.19
CA CYS A 41 4.20 -13.16 -21.07
C CYS A 41 4.28 -13.65 -19.61
N ILE A 42 4.89 -12.88 -18.70
CA ILE A 42 4.95 -13.22 -17.27
C ILE A 42 3.57 -13.04 -16.60
N ILE A 43 2.75 -12.08 -17.06
CA ILE A 43 1.43 -11.80 -16.48
C ILE A 43 0.43 -12.93 -16.77
N LEU A 44 0.57 -13.63 -17.91
CA LEU A 44 -0.32 -14.76 -18.27
C LEU A 44 0.00 -16.07 -17.52
N LEU A 45 1.10 -16.16 -16.79
CA LEU A 45 1.48 -17.36 -16.03
C LEU A 45 0.84 -17.44 -14.62
N PHE A 46 0.13 -16.38 -14.18
CA PHE A 46 -0.45 -16.29 -12.84
C PHE A 46 -1.99 -16.35 -12.80
N SER A 47 -2.64 -16.85 -13.87
CA SER A 47 -4.07 -17.14 -13.84
C SER A 47 -4.37 -18.40 -13.01
N GLY A 48 -4.39 -18.24 -11.69
CA GLY A 48 -4.76 -19.31 -10.76
C GLY A 48 -6.19 -19.80 -10.98
N ILE A 49 -6.41 -21.10 -10.75
CA ILE A 49 -7.76 -21.65 -10.61
C ILE A 49 -8.28 -21.21 -9.25
N ALA A 50 -9.33 -20.38 -9.24
CA ALA A 50 -9.98 -19.96 -8.00
C ALA A 50 -10.73 -21.16 -7.40
N THR A 51 -10.17 -21.78 -6.38
CA THR A 51 -10.83 -22.85 -5.62
C THR A 51 -11.66 -22.24 -4.50
N ALA A 52 -12.95 -22.60 -4.42
CA ALA A 52 -13.77 -22.30 -3.24
C ALA A 52 -13.12 -22.87 -1.97
N SER A 53 -13.37 -22.24 -0.82
CA SER A 53 -12.77 -22.64 0.45
C SER A 53 -13.17 -24.06 0.83
N LEU A 54 -12.47 -24.63 1.82
CA LEU A 54 -12.77 -26.00 2.25
C LEU A 54 -14.15 -26.08 2.92
N GLY A 55 -14.53 -25.08 3.72
CA GLY A 55 -15.83 -24.98 4.38
C GLY A 55 -17.01 -24.98 3.40
N ASP A 56 -16.93 -24.19 2.33
CA ASP A 56 -17.95 -24.06 1.26
C ASP A 56 -18.27 -25.40 0.55
N ARG A 57 -17.39 -26.39 0.71
CA ARG A 57 -17.50 -27.71 0.07
C ARG A 57 -17.94 -28.81 1.04
N LEU A 58 -18.03 -28.52 2.34
CA LEU A 58 -18.50 -29.45 3.36
C LEU A 58 -20.00 -29.73 3.19
N PRO A 59 -20.44 -30.99 3.02
CA PRO A 59 -21.86 -31.33 2.98
C PRO A 59 -22.60 -30.89 4.24
N GLU A 60 -21.98 -31.03 5.41
CA GLU A 60 -22.54 -30.64 6.71
C GLU A 60 -22.82 -29.12 6.80
N PHE A 61 -22.01 -28.29 6.14
CA PHE A 61 -22.21 -26.84 6.09
C PHE A 61 -23.39 -26.48 5.18
N LYS A 62 -23.44 -27.07 3.98
CA LYS A 62 -24.52 -26.80 3.01
C LYS A 62 -25.88 -27.19 3.56
N GLN A 63 -25.98 -28.40 4.12
CA GLN A 63 -27.23 -28.88 4.72
C GLN A 63 -27.68 -27.98 5.88
N CYS A 64 -26.76 -27.60 6.78
CA CYS A 64 -27.08 -26.67 7.87
C CYS A 64 -27.65 -25.34 7.36
N VAL A 65 -27.06 -24.75 6.31
CA VAL A 65 -27.51 -23.47 5.75
C VAL A 65 -28.87 -23.61 5.07
N GLU A 66 -29.10 -24.69 4.31
CA GLU A 66 -30.38 -25.00 3.68
C GLU A 66 -31.49 -25.18 4.75
N ASP A 67 -31.26 -26.06 5.73
CA ASP A 67 -32.19 -26.34 6.85
C ASP A 67 -32.50 -25.07 7.66
N CYS A 68 -31.47 -24.26 7.95
CA CYS A 68 -31.65 -23.02 8.72
C CYS A 68 -32.49 -22.00 7.95
N ILE A 69 -32.28 -21.86 6.64
CA ILE A 69 -33.03 -20.91 5.81
C ILE A 69 -34.50 -21.35 5.70
N GLU A 70 -34.77 -22.63 5.47
CA GLU A 70 -36.14 -23.16 5.43
C GLU A 70 -36.87 -22.96 6.76
N ALA A 71 -36.20 -23.22 7.89
CA ALA A 71 -36.81 -23.10 9.21
C ALA A 71 -36.98 -21.65 9.71
N ASN A 72 -36.12 -20.71 9.32
CA ASN A 72 -36.04 -19.38 9.97
C ASN A 72 -36.29 -18.18 9.05
N CYS A 73 -36.25 -18.31 7.72
CA CYS A 73 -36.32 -17.13 6.83
C CYS A 73 -37.73 -16.84 6.24
N GLY A 74 -38.78 -17.41 6.84
CA GLY A 74 -40.18 -17.08 6.54
C GLY A 74 -40.72 -15.84 7.28
N GLU A 75 -42.00 -15.52 7.09
CA GLU A 75 -42.66 -14.36 7.70
C GLU A 75 -42.73 -14.45 9.24
N ASP A 76 -42.91 -15.66 9.78
CA ASP A 76 -42.91 -15.96 11.23
C ASP A 76 -41.48 -16.18 11.80
N GLY A 77 -40.44 -15.85 11.03
CA GLY A 77 -39.03 -16.06 11.40
C GLY A 77 -38.54 -15.17 12.57
N PRO A 78 -37.46 -15.57 13.26
CA PRO A 78 -36.90 -14.80 14.36
C PRO A 78 -36.43 -13.40 13.91
N SER A 79 -36.87 -12.37 14.64
CA SER A 79 -36.56 -10.98 14.29
C SER A 79 -35.06 -10.67 14.43
N ILE A 80 -34.42 -10.25 13.34
CA ILE A 80 -33.01 -9.83 13.33
C ILE A 80 -32.86 -8.53 14.13
N SER A 81 -31.80 -8.43 14.93
CA SER A 81 -31.51 -7.24 15.75
C SER A 81 -31.42 -5.97 14.90
N LEU A 82 -31.80 -4.81 15.46
CA LEU A 82 -31.78 -3.55 14.72
C LEU A 82 -30.38 -3.23 14.17
N LEU A 83 -29.35 -3.43 15.01
CA LEU A 83 -27.95 -3.22 14.62
C LEU A 83 -27.54 -4.10 13.44
N HIS A 84 -27.96 -5.36 13.44
CA HIS A 84 -27.63 -6.28 12.35
C HIS A 84 -28.36 -5.90 11.05
N ARG A 85 -29.63 -5.48 11.12
CA ARG A 85 -30.38 -4.94 9.97
C ARG A 85 -29.75 -3.66 9.41
N LEU A 86 -29.25 -2.76 10.25
CA LEU A 86 -28.53 -1.55 9.83
C LEU A 86 -27.20 -1.87 9.11
N LEU A 87 -26.59 -3.02 9.40
CA LEU A 87 -25.40 -3.54 8.71
C LEU A 87 -25.74 -4.50 7.55
N PHE A 88 -26.99 -4.53 7.11
CA PHE A 88 -27.48 -5.37 6.01
C PHE A 88 -27.18 -6.87 6.21
N TRP A 89 -27.21 -7.36 7.44
CA TRP A 89 -27.31 -8.80 7.71
C TRP A 89 -28.76 -9.24 7.45
N THR A 90 -28.92 -10.14 6.48
CA THR A 90 -30.18 -10.79 6.11
C THR A 90 -30.27 -12.15 6.78
N CYS A 91 -31.47 -12.74 6.87
CA CYS A 91 -31.67 -14.06 7.48
C CYS A 91 -30.75 -15.14 6.88
N PRO A 92 -30.60 -15.27 5.54
CA PRO A 92 -29.61 -16.18 4.96
C PRO A 92 -28.17 -15.96 5.43
N SER A 93 -27.75 -14.71 5.67
CA SER A 93 -26.39 -14.38 6.16
C SER A 93 -26.22 -14.49 7.69
N GLU A 94 -27.31 -14.64 8.43
CA GLU A 94 -27.30 -15.06 9.84
C GLU A 94 -27.24 -16.59 9.93
N CYS A 95 -27.99 -17.31 9.07
CA CYS A 95 -27.91 -18.76 8.93
C CYS A 95 -26.52 -19.23 8.49
N ASP A 96 -25.95 -18.62 7.45
CA ASP A 96 -24.58 -18.87 6.99
C ASP A 96 -23.59 -18.75 8.17
N TYR A 97 -23.61 -17.63 8.89
CA TYR A 97 -22.76 -17.39 10.05
C TYR A 97 -22.96 -18.41 11.19
N ALA A 98 -24.21 -18.71 11.55
CA ALA A 98 -24.50 -19.71 12.57
C ALA A 98 -23.94 -21.09 12.17
N CYS A 99 -24.11 -21.49 10.91
CA CYS A 99 -23.62 -22.76 10.39
C CYS A 99 -22.09 -22.83 10.27
N GLN A 100 -21.40 -21.72 9.97
CA GLN A 100 -19.93 -21.68 10.03
C GLN A 100 -19.43 -22.05 11.44
N HIS A 101 -20.06 -21.50 12.48
CA HIS A 101 -19.70 -21.77 13.88
C HIS A 101 -20.12 -23.19 14.33
N ILE A 102 -21.36 -23.62 14.03
CA ILE A 102 -21.84 -24.98 14.34
C ILE A 102 -20.92 -26.04 13.74
N VAL A 103 -20.56 -25.92 12.45
CA VAL A 103 -19.65 -26.86 11.79
C VAL A 103 -18.23 -26.78 12.35
N THR A 104 -17.76 -25.59 12.72
CA THR A 104 -16.45 -25.43 13.38
C THR A 104 -16.42 -26.14 14.74
N ASP A 105 -17.45 -25.99 15.57
CA ASP A 105 -17.57 -26.66 16.88
C ASP A 105 -17.72 -28.17 16.76
N GLN A 106 -18.47 -28.67 15.76
CA GLN A 106 -18.55 -30.10 15.45
C GLN A 106 -17.18 -30.67 15.05
N ARG A 107 -16.39 -29.92 14.25
CA ARG A 107 -15.07 -30.34 13.80
C ARG A 107 -14.01 -30.26 14.90
N LEU A 108 -14.16 -29.34 15.86
CA LEU A 108 -13.34 -29.24 17.07
C LEU A 108 -13.64 -30.33 18.10
N SER A 109 -14.90 -30.76 18.21
CA SER A 109 -15.34 -31.79 19.17
C SER A 109 -15.27 -33.23 18.66
N ARG A 110 -14.89 -33.43 17.39
CA ARG A 110 -14.71 -34.76 16.77
C ARG A 110 -13.54 -35.55 17.39
N ASP A 111 -13.79 -36.83 17.65
CA ASP A 111 -12.77 -37.85 17.94
C ASP A 111 -12.73 -38.92 16.82
N PRO A 112 -11.55 -39.30 16.27
CA PRO A 112 -10.26 -38.64 16.43
C PRO A 112 -10.25 -37.23 15.81
N PRO A 113 -9.44 -36.30 16.36
CA PRO A 113 -9.40 -34.91 15.94
C PRO A 113 -8.83 -34.74 14.53
N TYR A 114 -9.32 -33.74 13.80
CA TYR A 114 -8.72 -33.31 12.55
C TYR A 114 -7.38 -32.59 12.77
N LEU A 115 -6.43 -32.75 11.84
CA LEU A 115 -5.20 -31.94 11.80
C LEU A 115 -5.48 -30.44 11.60
N SER A 116 -6.56 -30.10 10.90
CA SER A 116 -7.04 -28.73 10.68
C SER A 116 -8.55 -28.71 10.91
N PRO A 117 -8.99 -28.57 12.17
CA PRO A 117 -10.42 -28.61 12.51
C PRO A 117 -11.13 -27.33 12.05
N ILE A 118 -10.52 -26.16 12.27
CA ILE A 118 -10.99 -24.87 11.77
C ILE A 118 -10.65 -24.76 10.28
N VAL A 119 -11.61 -24.33 9.47
CA VAL A 119 -11.48 -24.14 8.01
C VAL A 119 -12.02 -22.78 7.60
N GLN A 120 -11.60 -22.29 6.43
CA GLN A 120 -12.16 -21.08 5.84
C GLN A 120 -13.52 -21.36 5.17
N PHE A 121 -14.39 -20.35 5.20
CA PHE A 121 -15.67 -20.24 4.50
C PHE A 121 -15.68 -18.93 3.70
N HIS A 122 -16.09 -18.96 2.43
CA HIS A 122 -16.13 -17.82 1.51
C HIS A 122 -14.80 -17.02 1.44
N GLY A 123 -13.66 -17.70 1.49
CA GLY A 123 -12.32 -17.09 1.51
C GLY A 123 -11.87 -16.50 2.85
N LYS A 124 -12.66 -16.66 3.93
CA LYS A 124 -12.39 -16.06 5.25
C LYS A 124 -12.49 -17.07 6.39
N TRP A 125 -11.86 -16.76 7.51
CA TRP A 125 -11.99 -17.58 8.72
C TRP A 125 -13.32 -17.32 9.45
N PRO A 126 -13.82 -18.27 10.27
CA PRO A 126 -15.04 -18.09 11.06
C PRO A 126 -14.77 -17.18 12.27
N PHE A 127 -14.84 -15.86 12.06
CA PHE A 127 -14.69 -14.86 13.11
C PHE A 127 -15.92 -14.76 14.00
N TYR A 128 -15.74 -14.39 15.26
CA TYR A 128 -16.82 -13.95 16.14
C TYR A 128 -17.16 -12.48 15.88
N ARG A 129 -18.41 -12.21 15.50
CA ARG A 129 -18.92 -10.84 15.30
C ARG A 129 -18.97 -10.08 16.63
N LEU A 130 -18.61 -8.80 16.60
CA LEU A 130 -18.79 -7.87 17.72
C LEU A 130 -19.54 -6.63 17.23
N PHE A 131 -20.66 -6.29 17.86
CA PHE A 131 -21.57 -5.21 17.41
C PHE A 131 -21.97 -5.35 15.92
N GLY A 132 -22.06 -6.60 15.43
CA GLY A 132 -22.35 -6.91 14.04
C GLY A 132 -21.19 -6.69 13.05
N MET A 133 -20.01 -6.21 13.48
CA MET A 133 -18.81 -6.17 12.65
C MET A 133 -18.30 -7.59 12.40
N GLN A 134 -17.99 -7.92 11.15
CA GLN A 134 -17.50 -9.25 10.75
C GLN A 134 -16.09 -9.54 11.27
N GLU A 135 -15.17 -8.57 11.21
CA GLU A 135 -13.77 -8.71 11.60
C GLU A 135 -13.36 -7.58 12.58
N PRO A 136 -13.73 -7.65 13.87
CA PRO A 136 -13.62 -6.53 14.79
C PRO A 136 -12.17 -6.03 15.01
N ALA A 137 -11.19 -6.93 14.95
CA ALA A 137 -9.77 -6.55 15.09
C ALA A 137 -9.26 -5.78 13.86
N SER A 138 -9.57 -6.26 12.65
CA SER A 138 -9.24 -5.59 11.39
C SER A 138 -9.83 -4.18 11.34
N VAL A 139 -11.11 -4.01 11.73
CA VAL A 139 -11.75 -2.68 11.84
C VAL A 139 -11.01 -1.76 12.83
N LEU A 140 -10.70 -2.25 14.04
CA LEU A 140 -10.00 -1.47 15.05
C LEU A 140 -8.60 -1.03 14.58
N PHE A 141 -7.84 -1.92 13.95
CA PHE A 141 -6.49 -1.62 13.48
C PHE A 141 -6.49 -0.73 12.22
N SER A 142 -7.51 -0.82 11.37
CA SER A 142 -7.75 0.16 10.30
C SER A 142 -8.09 1.54 10.87
N LEU A 143 -8.88 1.63 11.94
CA LEU A 143 -9.13 2.90 12.65
C LEU A 143 -7.83 3.51 13.22
N LEU A 144 -6.95 2.70 13.81
CA LEU A 144 -5.65 3.18 14.31
C LEU A 144 -4.77 3.77 13.19
N ASN A 145 -4.75 3.13 12.02
CA ASN A 145 -4.05 3.68 10.84
C ASN A 145 -4.71 4.97 10.32
N PHE A 146 -6.04 5.01 10.24
CA PHE A 146 -6.78 6.22 9.88
C PHE A 146 -6.39 7.40 10.79
N LEU A 147 -6.39 7.19 12.11
CA LEU A 147 -5.98 8.20 13.10
C LEU A 147 -4.50 8.60 12.95
N ALA A 148 -3.61 7.66 12.63
CA ALA A 148 -2.21 7.94 12.33
C ALA A 148 -2.05 8.87 11.12
N HIS A 149 -2.78 8.62 10.02
CA HIS A 149 -2.82 9.51 8.86
C HIS A 149 -3.44 10.88 9.19
N GLN A 150 -4.54 10.93 9.94
CA GLN A 150 -5.21 12.17 10.33
C GLN A 150 -4.29 13.07 11.15
N HIS A 151 -3.64 12.50 12.16
CA HIS A 151 -2.66 13.19 13.01
C HIS A 151 -1.42 13.65 12.20
N GLY A 152 -0.93 12.79 11.29
CA GLY A 152 0.16 13.11 10.37
C GLY A 152 -0.13 14.29 9.44
N ILE A 153 -1.36 14.34 8.89
CA ILE A 153 -1.85 15.47 8.09
C ILE A 153 -1.86 16.78 8.91
N SER A 154 -2.33 16.74 10.17
CA SER A 154 -2.33 17.93 11.03
C SER A 154 -0.91 18.47 11.25
N LYS A 155 0.02 17.60 11.65
CA LYS A 155 1.44 17.97 11.82
C LYS A 155 2.06 18.56 10.54
N ILE A 156 1.78 18.00 9.36
CA ILE A 156 2.25 18.56 8.08
C ILE A 156 1.67 19.98 7.86
N ARG A 157 0.38 20.19 8.16
CA ARG A 157 -0.28 21.48 7.96
C ARG A 157 0.29 22.57 8.87
N GLU A 158 0.59 22.21 10.11
CA GLU A 158 1.14 23.08 11.15
C GLU A 158 2.63 23.40 10.92
N GLN A 159 3.47 22.38 10.69
CA GLN A 159 4.93 22.51 10.80
C GLN A 159 5.66 22.73 9.46
N ILE A 160 5.05 22.40 8.32
CA ILE A 160 5.65 22.58 7.00
C ILE A 160 4.97 23.77 6.31
N PRO A 161 5.65 24.90 6.01
CA PRO A 161 5.02 26.07 5.38
C PRO A 161 4.33 25.78 4.04
N ALA A 162 3.22 26.47 3.75
CA ALA A 162 2.45 26.31 2.50
C ALA A 162 3.30 26.48 1.21
N ARG A 163 4.32 27.35 1.25
CA ARG A 163 5.28 27.58 0.17
C ARG A 163 6.23 26.41 -0.14
N TYR A 164 6.32 25.40 0.73
CA TYR A 164 7.20 24.26 0.50
C TYR A 164 6.60 23.33 -0.56
N ALA A 165 7.24 23.26 -1.73
CA ALA A 165 6.69 22.64 -2.94
C ALA A 165 6.19 21.19 -2.76
N LEU A 166 6.78 20.43 -1.84
CA LEU A 166 6.42 19.03 -1.59
C LEU A 166 5.28 18.85 -0.58
N ARG A 167 4.88 19.88 0.18
CA ARG A 167 3.81 19.81 1.19
C ARG A 167 2.53 19.22 0.60
N LYS A 168 2.14 19.64 -0.61
CA LYS A 168 0.93 19.15 -1.30
C LYS A 168 0.97 17.64 -1.57
N TYR A 169 2.14 17.07 -1.87
CA TYR A 169 2.25 15.64 -2.11
C TYR A 169 2.18 14.83 -0.82
N TYR A 170 2.77 15.34 0.27
CA TYR A 170 2.69 14.72 1.60
C TYR A 170 1.26 14.76 2.16
N LEU A 171 0.49 15.83 1.88
CA LEU A 171 -0.93 15.90 2.20
C LEU A 171 -1.75 14.90 1.37
N GLY A 172 -1.48 14.80 0.07
CA GLY A 172 -2.12 13.79 -0.79
C GLY A 172 -1.88 12.36 -0.29
N PHE A 173 -0.66 12.02 0.14
CA PHE A 173 -0.36 10.71 0.74
C PHE A 173 -1.25 10.44 1.96
N GLY A 174 -1.47 11.44 2.80
CA GLY A 174 -2.44 11.33 3.89
C GLY A 174 -3.87 11.15 3.42
N TYR A 175 -4.35 11.86 2.40
CA TYR A 175 -5.72 11.72 1.93
C TYR A 175 -6.01 10.36 1.29
N PHE A 176 -5.08 9.83 0.49
CA PHE A 176 -5.20 8.47 -0.04
C PHE A 176 -5.13 7.42 1.09
N GLY A 177 -4.29 7.63 2.11
CA GLY A 177 -4.30 6.82 3.33
C GLY A 177 -5.65 6.85 4.05
N LEU A 178 -6.18 8.03 4.37
CA LEU A 178 -7.50 8.17 5.01
C LEU A 178 -8.61 7.47 4.22
N ALA A 179 -8.63 7.61 2.89
CA ALA A 179 -9.61 6.92 2.05
C ALA A 179 -9.46 5.40 2.11
N SER A 180 -8.23 4.87 1.99
CA SER A 180 -7.94 3.44 2.11
C SER A 180 -8.44 2.85 3.42
N TRP A 181 -8.12 3.48 4.54
CA TRP A 181 -8.52 2.95 5.85
C TRP A 181 -10.02 3.13 6.15
N ILE A 182 -10.69 4.12 5.54
CA ILE A 182 -12.17 4.19 5.57
C ILE A 182 -12.79 2.98 4.86
N PHE A 183 -12.36 2.68 3.63
CA PHE A 183 -12.95 1.56 2.88
C PHE A 183 -12.63 0.21 3.51
N SER A 184 -11.41 0.03 4.04
CA SER A 184 -11.04 -1.12 4.87
C SER A 184 -11.95 -1.28 6.08
N MET A 185 -12.17 -0.23 6.89
CA MET A 185 -13.11 -0.30 8.02
C MET A 185 -14.53 -0.69 7.59
N ILE A 186 -15.00 -0.21 6.44
CA ILE A 186 -16.31 -0.56 5.89
C ILE A 186 -16.36 -2.05 5.47
N PHE A 187 -15.35 -2.54 4.75
CA PHE A 187 -15.22 -3.92 4.30
C PHE A 187 -15.16 -4.92 5.46
N HIS A 188 -14.27 -4.71 6.44
CA HIS A 188 -14.17 -5.57 7.63
C HIS A 188 -15.36 -5.45 8.59
N THR A 189 -16.13 -4.36 8.51
CA THR A 189 -17.43 -4.27 9.20
C THR A 189 -18.46 -5.15 8.52
N ARG A 190 -18.63 -4.99 7.19
CA ARG A 190 -19.59 -5.76 6.38
C ARG A 190 -19.01 -6.07 5.01
N ASP A 191 -18.72 -7.34 4.79
CA ASP A 191 -18.28 -7.84 3.50
C ASP A 191 -19.43 -7.84 2.47
N SER A 192 -19.10 -7.47 1.24
CA SER A 192 -19.93 -7.53 0.05
C SER A 192 -19.06 -7.26 -1.18
N ASN A 193 -19.50 -7.73 -2.36
CA ASN A 193 -18.84 -7.45 -3.65
C ASN A 193 -18.57 -5.96 -3.95
N VAL A 194 -19.26 -5.03 -3.26
CA VAL A 194 -19.05 -3.58 -3.39
C VAL A 194 -18.01 -3.08 -2.40
N THR A 195 -18.12 -3.48 -1.12
CA THR A 195 -17.20 -3.04 -0.07
C THR A 195 -15.80 -3.63 -0.25
N GLU A 196 -15.70 -4.90 -0.67
CA GLU A 196 -14.47 -5.55 -1.11
C GLU A 196 -13.78 -4.74 -2.22
N LYS A 197 -14.47 -4.50 -3.34
CA LYS A 197 -13.89 -3.74 -4.48
C LYS A 197 -13.44 -2.35 -4.08
N LEU A 198 -14.21 -1.65 -3.25
CA LEU A 198 -13.86 -0.30 -2.80
C LEU A 198 -12.60 -0.28 -1.93
N ASP A 199 -12.45 -1.24 -1.02
CA ASP A 199 -11.24 -1.36 -0.20
C ASP A 199 -10.01 -1.64 -1.07
N TYR A 200 -10.12 -2.61 -1.98
CA TYR A 200 -9.03 -3.02 -2.86
C TYR A 200 -8.59 -1.89 -3.79
N PHE A 201 -9.56 -1.17 -4.37
CA PHE A 201 -9.29 -0.02 -5.22
C PHE A 201 -8.66 1.12 -4.42
N ALA A 202 -9.08 1.35 -3.16
CA ALA A 202 -8.51 2.39 -2.31
C ALA A 202 -7.09 2.04 -1.81
N ALA A 203 -6.84 0.79 -1.45
CA ALA A 203 -5.52 0.27 -1.15
C ALA A 203 -4.58 0.42 -2.36
N GLY A 204 -5.04 0.01 -3.56
CA GLY A 204 -4.31 0.21 -4.81
C GLY A 204 -4.07 1.67 -5.16
N ALA A 205 -5.03 2.55 -4.87
CA ALA A 205 -4.87 3.99 -5.01
C ALA A 205 -3.79 4.55 -4.07
N SER A 206 -3.75 4.07 -2.82
CA SER A 206 -2.74 4.45 -1.82
C SER A 206 -1.34 3.98 -2.24
N VAL A 207 -1.20 2.72 -2.67
CA VAL A 207 0.06 2.15 -3.20
C VAL A 207 0.54 2.89 -4.44
N MET A 208 -0.36 3.15 -5.42
CA MET A 208 -0.03 3.92 -6.61
C MET A 208 0.31 5.38 -6.28
N TYR A 209 -0.40 6.02 -5.34
CA TYR A 209 -0.05 7.37 -4.91
C TYR A 209 1.34 7.42 -4.25
N GLY A 210 1.67 6.39 -3.45
CA GLY A 210 3.01 6.16 -2.94
C GLY A 210 4.06 6.16 -4.06
N MET A 211 3.81 5.36 -5.11
CA MET A 211 4.67 5.30 -6.29
C MET A 211 4.72 6.63 -7.04
N PHE A 212 3.62 7.39 -7.09
CA PHE A 212 3.57 8.70 -7.71
C PHE A 212 4.45 9.73 -6.99
N TYR A 213 4.35 9.88 -5.66
CA TYR A 213 5.11 10.91 -4.96
C TYR A 213 6.58 10.53 -4.67
N THR A 214 6.90 9.23 -4.61
CA THR A 214 8.23 8.75 -4.25
C THR A 214 9.34 9.26 -5.20
N PRO A 215 9.25 9.10 -6.53
CA PRO A 215 10.20 9.70 -7.49
C PRO A 215 10.23 11.22 -7.42
N ILE A 216 9.09 11.88 -7.21
CA ILE A 216 9.00 13.34 -7.07
C ILE A 216 9.86 13.81 -5.88
N ARG A 217 9.79 13.10 -4.75
CA ARG A 217 10.62 13.39 -3.56
C ARG A 217 12.08 13.03 -3.78
N ILE A 218 12.37 11.80 -4.23
CA ILE A 218 13.73 11.26 -4.25
C ILE A 218 14.60 11.96 -5.31
N PHE A 219 14.06 12.15 -6.52
CA PHE A 219 14.78 12.81 -7.62
C PHE A 219 14.55 14.32 -7.70
N ARG A 220 13.78 14.89 -6.75
CA ARG A 220 13.45 16.32 -6.67
C ARG A 220 12.90 16.89 -7.97
N LEU A 221 11.93 16.17 -8.54
CA LEU A 221 11.18 16.59 -9.74
C LEU A 221 10.36 17.87 -9.49
N ASP A 222 10.29 18.37 -8.26
CA ASP A 222 9.70 19.65 -7.88
C ASP A 222 10.60 20.86 -8.17
N ARG A 223 11.93 20.67 -8.32
CA ARG A 223 12.87 21.80 -8.38
C ARG A 223 13.22 22.24 -9.81
N LYS A 224 13.47 23.55 -9.94
CA LYS A 224 13.91 24.20 -11.19
C LYS A 224 15.43 24.19 -11.39
N ASP A 225 16.23 23.99 -10.33
CA ASP A 225 17.70 23.88 -10.43
C ASP A 225 18.13 22.63 -11.23
N ILE A 226 17.38 21.53 -11.12
CA ILE A 226 17.68 20.27 -11.82
C ILE A 226 17.05 20.21 -13.23
N PHE A 227 15.79 20.62 -13.38
CA PHE A 227 15.01 20.43 -14.62
C PHE A 227 14.70 21.73 -15.39
N GLY A 228 15.14 22.89 -14.90
CA GLY A 228 14.93 24.20 -15.53
C GLY A 228 13.45 24.50 -15.78
N ASN A 229 13.11 24.91 -17.00
CA ASN A 229 11.73 25.15 -17.41
C ASN A 229 10.93 23.85 -17.66
N LYS A 230 11.58 22.68 -17.67
CA LYS A 230 10.94 21.38 -17.97
C LYS A 230 10.34 20.70 -16.72
N THR A 231 10.60 21.18 -15.51
CA THR A 231 10.09 20.65 -14.23
C THR A 231 8.58 20.36 -14.28
N GLY A 232 7.78 21.31 -14.76
CA GLY A 232 6.33 21.15 -14.86
C GLY A 232 5.90 20.07 -15.87
N THR A 233 6.60 19.96 -16.99
CA THR A 233 6.33 18.93 -18.01
C THR A 233 6.66 17.53 -17.51
N VAL A 234 7.82 17.36 -16.85
CA VAL A 234 8.24 16.06 -16.29
C VAL A 234 7.23 15.57 -15.25
N VAL A 235 6.82 16.42 -14.32
CA VAL A 235 5.80 16.07 -13.31
C VAL A 235 4.47 15.73 -13.98
N ARG A 236 4.01 16.49 -14.98
CA ARG A 236 2.75 16.20 -15.71
C ARG A 236 2.79 14.86 -16.44
N MET A 237 3.88 14.55 -17.14
CA MET A 237 4.04 13.26 -17.84
C MET A 237 4.05 12.09 -16.85
N TRP A 238 4.72 12.26 -15.70
CA TRP A 238 4.71 11.27 -14.63
C TRP A 238 3.32 11.09 -14.00
N THR A 239 2.60 12.20 -13.71
CA THR A 239 1.20 12.15 -13.25
C THR A 239 0.32 11.41 -14.24
N LEU A 240 0.41 11.73 -15.54
CA LEU A 240 -0.38 11.07 -16.57
C LEU A 240 -0.09 9.57 -16.62
N LEU A 241 1.17 9.16 -16.56
CA LEU A 241 1.55 7.74 -16.54
C LEU A 241 0.96 7.00 -15.33
N CYS A 242 1.12 7.53 -14.10
CA CYS A 242 0.54 6.92 -12.89
C CYS A 242 -0.99 6.83 -12.96
N VAL A 243 -1.66 7.91 -13.40
CA VAL A 243 -3.13 7.94 -13.52
C VAL A 243 -3.60 6.95 -14.60
N THR A 244 -2.98 6.91 -15.77
CA THR A 244 -3.34 5.96 -16.83
C THR A 244 -3.12 4.51 -16.38
N LEU A 245 -1.99 4.19 -15.74
CA LEU A 245 -1.74 2.84 -15.22
C LEU A 245 -2.78 2.41 -14.18
N TYR A 246 -3.15 3.30 -13.27
CA TYR A 246 -4.19 3.04 -12.28
C TYR A 246 -5.58 2.87 -12.93
N LEU A 247 -5.96 3.74 -13.86
CA LEU A 247 -7.24 3.63 -14.56
C LEU A 247 -7.32 2.35 -15.42
N CYS A 248 -6.22 1.92 -16.04
CA CYS A 248 -6.16 0.63 -16.74
C CYS A 248 -6.28 -0.55 -15.78
N HIS A 249 -5.63 -0.49 -14.62
CA HIS A 249 -5.71 -1.53 -13.57
C HIS A 249 -7.14 -1.68 -13.01
N ILE A 250 -7.77 -0.56 -12.62
CA ILE A 250 -9.17 -0.53 -12.18
C ILE A 250 -10.11 -0.96 -13.30
N GLY A 251 -9.86 -0.53 -14.54
CA GLY A 251 -10.64 -0.92 -15.71
C GLY A 251 -10.60 -2.43 -15.97
N TYR A 252 -9.43 -3.06 -15.84
CA TYR A 252 -9.29 -4.52 -15.92
C TYR A 252 -10.11 -5.22 -14.83
N LEU A 253 -9.93 -4.82 -13.56
CA LEU A 253 -10.62 -5.41 -12.41
C LEU A 253 -12.15 -5.18 -12.42
N THR A 254 -12.62 -4.14 -13.11
CA THR A 254 -14.04 -3.77 -13.17
C THR A 254 -14.75 -4.38 -14.38
N PHE A 255 -14.14 -4.33 -15.57
CA PHE A 255 -14.81 -4.64 -16.85
C PHE A 255 -14.36 -5.95 -17.50
N ILE A 256 -13.25 -6.56 -17.06
CA ILE A 256 -12.74 -7.82 -17.64
C ILE A 256 -12.91 -8.96 -16.64
N ARG A 257 -12.19 -8.91 -15.52
CA ARG A 257 -12.27 -9.91 -14.45
C ARG A 257 -11.75 -9.32 -13.16
N PHE A 258 -12.55 -9.40 -12.09
CA PHE A 258 -12.05 -9.16 -10.74
C PHE A 258 -11.20 -10.38 -10.34
N ASP A 259 -9.88 -10.19 -10.28
CA ASP A 259 -8.90 -11.23 -10.03
C ASP A 259 -8.02 -10.80 -8.85
N TYR A 260 -8.24 -11.45 -7.71
CA TYR A 260 -7.52 -11.20 -6.44
C TYR A 260 -6.01 -11.34 -6.61
N THR A 261 -5.57 -12.42 -7.26
CA THR A 261 -4.16 -12.74 -7.47
C THR A 261 -3.47 -11.67 -8.30
N TYR A 262 -4.11 -11.21 -9.38
CA TYR A 262 -3.64 -10.08 -10.17
C TYR A 262 -3.58 -8.78 -9.36
N ASN A 263 -4.63 -8.46 -8.57
CA ASN A 263 -4.65 -7.27 -7.74
C ASN A 263 -3.47 -7.24 -6.75
N MET A 264 -3.27 -8.34 -6.02
CA MET A 264 -2.18 -8.46 -5.06
C MET A 264 -0.82 -8.40 -5.75
N ALA A 265 -0.63 -9.12 -6.87
CA ALA A 265 0.62 -9.08 -7.63
C ALA A 265 0.96 -7.66 -8.13
N ALA A 266 -0.03 -6.93 -8.66
CA ALA A 266 0.16 -5.55 -9.11
C ALA A 266 0.60 -4.62 -7.96
N ASN A 267 -0.08 -4.70 -6.81
CA ASN A 267 0.25 -3.89 -5.65
C ASN A 267 1.60 -4.25 -5.03
N VAL A 268 1.94 -5.54 -4.93
CA VAL A 268 3.24 -6.02 -4.44
C VAL A 268 4.38 -5.55 -5.36
N VAL A 269 4.23 -5.60 -6.69
CA VAL A 269 5.23 -5.09 -7.63
C VAL A 269 5.45 -3.58 -7.45
N VAL A 270 4.37 -2.80 -7.40
CA VAL A 270 4.45 -1.34 -7.23
C VAL A 270 5.00 -0.96 -5.84
N GLY A 271 4.68 -1.72 -4.80
CA GLY A 271 5.24 -1.58 -3.45
C GLY A 271 6.73 -1.93 -3.38
N LEU A 272 7.15 -3.02 -4.03
CA LEU A 272 8.56 -3.43 -4.07
C LEU A 272 9.45 -2.39 -4.74
N ILE A 273 8.99 -1.79 -5.85
CA ILE A 273 9.72 -0.71 -6.54
C ILE A 273 9.90 0.50 -5.61
N GLN A 274 8.87 0.87 -4.83
CA GLN A 274 8.97 1.92 -3.81
C GLN A 274 9.95 1.55 -2.69
N ASN A 275 9.87 0.33 -2.17
CA ASN A 275 10.74 -0.15 -1.09
C ASN A 275 12.22 -0.12 -1.51
N VAL A 276 12.54 -0.51 -2.76
CA VAL A 276 13.89 -0.39 -3.33
C VAL A 276 14.33 1.08 -3.42
N MET A 277 13.48 1.97 -3.93
CA MET A 277 13.79 3.41 -4.02
C MET A 277 14.03 4.05 -2.65
N TRP A 278 13.18 3.74 -1.65
CA TRP A 278 13.32 4.29 -0.29
C TRP A 278 14.51 3.72 0.47
N THR A 279 14.83 2.45 0.28
CA THR A 279 16.06 1.83 0.82
C THR A 279 17.30 2.48 0.22
N TRP A 280 17.33 2.68 -1.11
CA TRP A 280 18.43 3.38 -1.79
C TRP A 280 18.56 4.83 -1.34
N PHE A 281 17.45 5.56 -1.20
CA PHE A 281 17.43 6.94 -0.68
C PHE A 281 17.96 6.99 0.75
N SER A 282 17.49 6.10 1.62
CA SER A 282 17.91 5.98 3.03
C SER A 282 19.42 5.83 3.14
N ILE A 283 20.00 4.82 2.47
CA ILE A 283 21.44 4.56 2.45
C ILE A 283 22.21 5.77 1.87
N SER A 284 21.73 6.32 0.75
CA SER A 284 22.37 7.45 0.06
C SER A 284 22.35 8.75 0.86
N ARG A 285 21.30 8.99 1.66
CA ARG A 285 21.18 10.17 2.53
C ARG A 285 21.93 9.98 3.82
N PHE A 286 21.85 8.81 4.45
CA PHE A 286 22.61 8.49 5.65
C PHE A 286 24.12 8.65 5.42
N ARG A 287 24.66 8.10 4.32
CA ARG A 287 26.08 8.26 3.94
C ARG A 287 26.51 9.70 3.64
N LYS A 288 25.59 10.62 3.35
CA LYS A 288 25.87 12.04 3.05
C LYS A 288 25.68 12.98 4.24
N VAL A 289 24.74 12.67 5.13
CA VAL A 289 24.32 13.55 6.24
C VAL A 289 24.84 13.06 7.59
N GLY A 290 25.12 11.76 7.74
CA GLY A 290 25.61 11.14 8.98
C GLY A 290 24.61 11.09 10.14
N ARG A 291 23.38 11.58 9.95
CA ARG A 291 22.34 11.65 11.00
C ARG A 291 21.37 10.47 10.88
N LEU A 292 21.08 9.82 12.02
CA LEU A 292 20.21 8.64 12.11
C LEU A 292 18.82 8.82 11.49
N TRP A 293 18.23 10.02 11.53
CA TRP A 293 16.91 10.27 10.93
C TRP A 293 16.89 10.06 9.40
N ALA A 294 18.03 10.19 8.73
CA ALA A 294 18.15 9.93 7.30
C ALA A 294 18.04 8.43 6.98
N ALA A 295 18.26 7.54 7.96
CA ALA A 295 18.10 6.10 7.83
C ALA A 295 16.65 5.62 8.05
N TRP A 296 15.79 6.46 8.65
CA TRP A 296 14.41 6.09 9.03
C TRP A 296 13.58 5.49 7.88
N PRO A 297 13.62 5.99 6.62
CA PRO A 297 12.86 5.37 5.53
C PRO A 297 13.22 3.90 5.28
N GLY A 298 14.49 3.53 5.42
CA GLY A 298 14.93 2.15 5.24
C GLY A 298 14.50 1.24 6.40
N LEU A 299 14.51 1.76 7.62
CA LEU A 299 14.02 1.03 8.81
C LEU A 299 12.50 0.83 8.76
N ILE A 300 11.76 1.84 8.26
CA ILE A 300 10.31 1.76 8.04
C ILE A 300 9.99 0.73 6.94
N VAL A 301 10.72 0.74 5.82
CA VAL A 301 10.58 -0.28 4.77
C VAL A 301 10.85 -1.69 5.31
N PHE A 302 11.90 -1.89 6.10
CA PHE A 302 12.20 -3.17 6.73
C PHE A 302 11.07 -3.64 7.65
N TRP A 303 10.53 -2.75 8.49
CA TRP A 303 9.37 -3.04 9.33
C TRP A 303 8.15 -3.45 8.50
N ILE A 304 7.81 -2.69 7.44
CA ILE A 304 6.65 -2.99 6.59
C ILE A 304 6.82 -4.36 5.91
N ILE A 305 8.01 -4.70 5.42
CA ILE A 305 8.28 -6.04 4.83
C ILE A 305 8.07 -7.14 5.88
N PHE A 306 8.54 -6.93 7.12
CA PHE A 306 8.31 -7.89 8.20
C PHE A 306 6.82 -8.03 8.54
N ALA A 307 6.08 -6.92 8.66
CA ALA A 307 4.64 -6.96 8.89
C ALA A 307 3.89 -7.67 7.75
N MET A 308 4.29 -7.47 6.49
CA MET A 308 3.66 -8.10 5.31
C MET A 308 3.90 -9.60 5.28
N SER A 309 5.05 -10.05 5.80
CA SER A 309 5.34 -11.49 5.92
C SER A 309 4.40 -12.23 6.88
N LEU A 310 3.63 -11.51 7.72
CA LEU A 310 2.63 -12.13 8.58
C LEU A 310 1.47 -12.73 7.79
N GLU A 311 1.07 -12.11 6.67
CA GLU A 311 0.00 -12.63 5.80
C GLU A 311 0.34 -13.99 5.19
N LEU A 312 1.63 -14.33 5.06
CA LEU A 312 2.10 -15.63 4.53
C LEU A 312 1.80 -16.82 5.46
N PHE A 313 1.46 -16.57 6.73
CA PHE A 313 1.13 -17.63 7.68
C PHE A 313 -0.35 -18.03 7.67
N ASP A 314 -1.25 -17.20 7.11
CA ASP A 314 -2.71 -17.39 7.03
C ASP A 314 -3.29 -18.34 8.10
N PHE A 315 -3.29 -17.88 9.35
CA PHE A 315 -3.66 -18.71 10.50
C PHE A 315 -5.08 -18.41 10.98
N PRO A 316 -5.82 -19.42 11.49
CA PRO A 316 -7.18 -19.24 12.01
C PRO A 316 -7.19 -18.28 13.21
N PRO A 317 -8.22 -17.44 13.35
CA PRO A 317 -8.21 -16.28 14.24
C PRO A 317 -8.03 -16.69 15.69
N TRP A 318 -7.00 -16.16 16.33
CA TRP A 318 -6.75 -16.33 17.74
C TRP A 318 -7.94 -15.81 18.54
N LYS A 319 -8.50 -16.69 19.37
CA LYS A 319 -9.76 -16.47 20.13
C LYS A 319 -10.95 -16.06 19.25
N GLY A 320 -10.95 -16.43 17.97
CA GLY A 320 -12.00 -16.07 17.01
C GLY A 320 -12.03 -14.60 16.61
N MET A 321 -10.99 -13.81 16.93
CA MET A 321 -10.98 -12.35 16.67
C MET A 321 -9.76 -11.81 15.93
N VAL A 322 -8.57 -12.40 16.08
CA VAL A 322 -7.31 -11.84 15.53
C VAL A 322 -6.61 -12.85 14.64
N ASP A 323 -6.57 -12.60 13.35
CA ASP A 323 -5.89 -13.41 12.33
C ASP A 323 -4.58 -12.75 11.84
N ALA A 324 -3.99 -13.32 10.79
CA ALA A 324 -2.79 -12.79 10.15
C ALA A 324 -3.00 -11.38 9.55
N HIS A 325 -4.16 -11.14 8.91
CA HIS A 325 -4.45 -9.89 8.22
C HIS A 325 -4.71 -8.73 9.22
N ALA A 326 -5.42 -8.98 10.32
CA ALA A 326 -5.52 -8.01 11.41
C ALA A 326 -4.14 -7.63 11.99
N LEU A 327 -3.22 -8.59 12.15
CA LEU A 327 -1.85 -8.28 12.62
C LEU A 327 -1.04 -7.46 11.61
N TRP A 328 -1.25 -7.63 10.30
CA TRP A 328 -0.70 -6.76 9.26
C TRP A 328 -1.22 -5.32 9.39
N HIS A 329 -2.53 -5.14 9.65
CA HIS A 329 -3.11 -3.82 9.91
C HIS A 329 -2.48 -3.17 11.15
N LEU A 330 -2.37 -3.90 12.26
CA LEU A 330 -1.70 -3.39 13.46
C LEU A 330 -0.21 -3.05 13.18
N GLY A 331 0.47 -3.90 12.42
CA GLY A 331 1.88 -3.78 12.06
C GLY A 331 2.21 -2.53 11.25
N THR A 332 1.24 -1.92 10.55
CA THR A 332 1.45 -0.72 9.73
C THR A 332 1.22 0.62 10.48
N VAL A 333 0.58 0.61 11.65
CA VAL A 333 0.29 1.83 12.44
C VAL A 333 1.58 2.56 12.85
N GLY A 334 2.53 1.84 13.45
CA GLY A 334 3.83 2.36 13.88
C GLY A 334 4.65 2.96 12.72
N PRO A 335 4.87 2.20 11.62
CA PRO A 335 5.43 2.69 10.37
C PRO A 335 4.79 3.98 9.86
N THR A 336 3.45 4.08 9.84
CA THR A 336 2.73 5.27 9.38
C THR A 336 3.06 6.49 10.25
N ILE A 337 3.02 6.37 11.58
CA ILE A 337 3.38 7.47 12.51
C ILE A 337 4.84 7.89 12.31
N TRP A 338 5.75 6.92 12.19
CA TRP A 338 7.18 7.18 11.99
C TRP A 338 7.44 7.85 10.65
N TRP A 339 6.71 7.48 9.60
CA TRP A 339 6.80 8.07 8.27
C TRP A 339 6.50 9.57 8.29
N TYR A 340 5.42 9.99 8.95
CA TYR A 340 5.12 11.42 9.11
C TYR A 340 6.22 12.17 9.86
N ASN A 341 6.79 11.58 10.92
CA ASN A 341 7.91 12.19 11.64
C ASN A 341 9.17 12.32 10.76
N PHE A 342 9.42 11.36 9.86
CA PHE A 342 10.46 11.47 8.82
C PHE A 342 10.18 12.63 7.86
N LEU A 343 8.97 12.71 7.27
CA LEU A 343 8.60 13.77 6.32
C LEU A 343 8.75 15.18 6.91
N LEU A 344 8.45 15.35 8.20
CA LEU A 344 8.67 16.60 8.94
C LEU A 344 10.16 16.96 9.04
N LYS A 345 11.01 16.03 9.50
CA LYS A 345 12.46 16.26 9.63
C LYS A 345 13.13 16.52 8.29
N ASP A 346 12.75 15.77 7.27
CA ASP A 346 13.26 15.87 5.91
C ASP A 346 12.88 17.21 5.24
N ALA A 347 11.67 17.72 5.50
CA ALA A 347 11.26 19.06 5.07
C ALA A 347 11.94 20.19 5.86
N GLN A 348 12.14 20.03 7.17
CA GLN A 348 12.85 21.00 8.01
C GLN A 348 14.30 21.19 7.56
N GLU A 349 15.03 20.09 7.32
CA GLU A 349 16.40 20.10 6.80
C GLU A 349 16.49 20.80 5.43
N ASP A 350 15.59 20.48 4.50
CA ASP A 350 15.51 21.13 3.19
C ASP A 350 15.30 22.65 3.29
N LEU A 351 14.39 23.09 4.17
CA LEU A 351 14.08 24.50 4.37
C LEU A 351 15.25 25.25 5.02
N GLN A 352 15.98 24.62 5.93
CA GLN A 352 17.22 25.18 6.50
C GLN A 352 18.30 25.30 5.42
N ALA A 353 18.52 24.25 4.63
CA ALA A 353 19.49 24.26 3.53
C ALA A 353 19.15 25.25 2.40
N GLN A 354 17.87 25.63 2.24
CA GLN A 354 17.46 26.70 1.34
C GLN A 354 17.78 28.09 1.92
N ARG A 355 17.56 28.32 3.22
CA ARG A 355 17.88 29.59 3.89
C ARG A 355 19.39 29.89 3.89
N LEU A 356 20.23 28.86 4.04
CA LEU A 356 21.69 29.01 4.02
C LEU A 356 22.30 29.23 2.62
N LYS A 357 21.47 29.27 1.56
CA LYS A 357 21.87 29.56 0.17
C LYS A 357 21.34 30.91 -0.33
N GLN A 358 20.61 31.64 0.52
CA GLN A 358 20.14 32.99 0.30
C GLN A 358 21.03 33.96 1.08
#